data_AF-A0A936IXD1-F1
#
_entry.id   AF-A0A936IXD1-F1
#
_cell.length_a   1.000
_cell.length_b   1.000
_cell.length_c   1.000
_cell.angle_alpha   90.00
_cell.angle_beta   90.00
_cell.angle_gamma   90.00
#
_symmetry.space_group_name_H-M   'P 1'
#
loop_
_entity.id
_entity.type
_entity.pdbx_description
1 polymer ?
#
loop_
_entity_poly.entity_id
_entity_poly.type
_entity_poly.pdbx_seq_one_letter_code
_entity_poly.pdbx_strand_id
1 'polypeptide(L)'
;MKPFTFRLTRVRDLRSRQLEIEQARLEPLLAERGAIESRIRALEQERIRAAEAAAEPGVTAGDLAARAAWRSHLARKGSILSGQMAACAKKIEAQLEMIRQAERRVHLLDRLAGRQKAAWQTAADREVEALAAELYLARRHQR
;
A
#
# COMPACT_ATOMS: atom_id res chain seq x y z
N MET A 1 0.11 42.39 -0.49
CA MET A 1 -0.40 41.19 -1.19
C MET A 1 -1.09 40.24 -0.21
N LYS A 2 -2.16 39.54 -0.65
CA LYS A 2 -2.82 38.50 0.15
C LYS A 2 -2.04 37.17 0.05
N PRO A 3 -1.93 36.37 1.12
CA PRO A 3 -1.25 35.07 1.08
C PRO A 3 -1.98 34.09 0.15
N PHE A 4 -1.22 33.23 -0.53
CA PHE A 4 -1.78 32.18 -1.38
C PHE A 4 -2.63 31.20 -0.54
N THR A 5 -3.86 30.95 -1.00
CA THR A 5 -4.73 29.91 -0.42
C THR A 5 -5.29 29.05 -1.54
N PHE A 6 -5.04 27.74 -1.47
CA PHE A 6 -5.62 26.80 -2.42
C PHE A 6 -7.09 26.52 -2.06
N ARG A 7 -8.01 26.73 -3.00
CA ARG A 7 -9.46 26.64 -2.75
C ARG A 7 -9.91 25.23 -2.35
N LEU A 8 -9.15 24.20 -2.74
CA LEU A 8 -9.49 22.79 -2.48
C LEU A 8 -8.59 22.14 -1.42
N THR A 9 -7.96 22.93 -0.53
CA THR A 9 -7.10 22.38 0.55
C THR A 9 -7.82 21.32 1.37
N ARG A 10 -9.05 21.61 1.84
CA ARG A 10 -9.82 20.65 2.64
C ARG A 10 -10.13 19.35 1.89
N VAL A 11 -10.38 19.43 0.58
CA VAL A 11 -10.62 18.25 -0.26
C VAL A 11 -9.34 17.44 -0.43
N ARG A 12 -8.21 18.11 -0.63
CA ARG A 12 -6.89 17.49 -0.70
C ARG A 12 -6.56 16.74 0.58
N ASP A 13 -6.73 17.38 1.74
CA ASP A 13 -6.46 16.77 3.04
C ASP A 13 -7.33 15.54 3.29
N LEU A 14 -8.61 15.62 2.91
CA LEU A 14 -9.53 14.48 2.99
C LEU A 14 -9.04 13.31 2.11
N ARG A 15 -8.57 13.58 0.90
CA ARG A 15 -8.05 12.55 -0.01
C ARG A 15 -6.74 11.95 0.48
N SER A 16 -5.86 12.76 1.07
CA SER A 16 -4.63 12.26 1.72
C SER A 16 -4.94 11.34 2.89
N ARG A 17 -5.87 11.71 3.77
CA ARG A 17 -6.33 10.82 4.85
C ARG A 17 -6.96 9.55 4.32
N GLN A 18 -7.71 9.63 3.23
CA GLN A 18 -8.29 8.44 2.61
C GLN A 18 -7.20 7.51 2.07
N LEU A 19 -6.15 8.04 1.46
CA LEU A 19 -4.97 7.26 1.04
C LEU A 19 -4.30 6.58 2.24
N GLU A 20 -4.07 7.31 3.33
CA GLU A 20 -3.48 6.76 4.56
C GLU A 20 -4.31 5.60 5.14
N ILE A 21 -5.64 5.72 5.13
CA ILE A 21 -6.55 4.66 5.57
C ILE A 21 -6.40 3.41 4.68
N GLU A 22 -6.35 3.58 3.35
CA GLU A 22 -6.18 2.44 2.45
C GLU A 22 -4.79 1.81 2.58
N GLN A 23 -3.74 2.59 2.86
CA GLN A 23 -2.42 2.06 3.16
C GLN A 23 -2.41 1.29 4.49
N ALA A 24 -3.04 1.82 5.54
CA ALA A 24 -3.15 1.14 6.83
C ALA A 24 -3.92 -0.18 6.76
N ARG A 25 -4.88 -0.31 5.83
CA ARG A 25 -5.60 -1.58 5.57
C ARG A 25 -4.75 -2.65 4.91
N LEU A 26 -3.61 -2.30 4.32
CA LEU A 26 -2.70 -3.27 3.71
C LEU A 26 -1.93 -4.07 4.76
N GLU A 27 -1.49 -3.42 5.84
CA GLU A 27 -0.73 -4.04 6.94
C GLU A 27 -1.36 -5.34 7.49
N PRO A 28 -2.65 -5.39 7.88
CA PRO A 28 -3.26 -6.63 8.37
C PRO A 28 -3.31 -7.73 7.30
N LEU A 29 -3.45 -7.39 6.01
CA LEU A 29 -3.44 -8.38 4.93
C LEU A 29 -2.04 -8.97 4.72
N LEU A 30 -0.99 -8.16 4.86
CA LEU A 30 0.39 -8.64 4.81
C LEU A 30 0.71 -9.54 6.02
N ALA A 31 0.20 -9.18 7.21
CA ALA A 31 0.31 -10.02 8.40
C ALA A 31 -0.44 -11.35 8.23
N GLU A 32 -1.67 -11.34 7.68
CA GLU A 32 -2.44 -12.55 7.36
C GLU A 32 -1.65 -13.46 6.41
N ARG A 33 -1.09 -12.90 5.34
CA ARG A 33 -0.22 -13.63 4.42
C ARG A 33 0.98 -14.26 5.14
N GLY A 34 1.68 -13.49 5.97
CA GLY A 34 2.82 -14.00 6.75
C GLY A 34 2.45 -15.14 7.70
N ALA A 35 1.27 -15.07 8.32
CA ALA A 35 0.75 -16.14 9.17
C ALA A 35 0.38 -17.40 8.37
N ILE A 36 -0.11 -17.26 7.13
CA ILE A 36 -0.37 -18.42 6.26
C ILE A 36 0.97 -19.03 5.81
N GLU A 37 1.96 -18.21 5.44
CA GLU A 37 3.30 -18.68 5.06
C GLU A 37 3.97 -19.47 6.19
N SER A 38 3.89 -19.00 7.44
CA SER A 38 4.45 -19.73 8.59
C SER A 38 3.75 -21.08 8.82
N ARG A 39 2.42 -21.13 8.67
CA ARG A 39 1.64 -22.38 8.75
C ARG A 39 2.01 -23.37 7.64
N ILE A 40 2.26 -22.89 6.42
CA ILE A 40 2.74 -23.74 5.31
C ILE A 40 4.12 -24.29 5.64
N ARG A 41 5.06 -23.47 6.13
CA ARG A 41 6.40 -23.93 6.53
C ARG A 41 6.35 -24.96 7.65
N ALA A 42 5.50 -24.74 8.66
CA ALA A 42 5.30 -25.69 9.75
C ALA A 42 4.75 -27.04 9.24
N LEU A 43 3.79 -27.00 8.31
CA LEU A 43 3.24 -28.21 7.69
C LEU A 43 4.32 -28.99 6.91
N GLU A 44 5.20 -28.30 6.21
CA GLU A 44 6.29 -28.96 5.47
C GLU A 44 7.32 -29.57 6.42
N GLN A 45 7.63 -28.91 7.54
CA GLN A 45 8.47 -29.48 8.59
C GLN A 45 7.83 -30.73 9.23
N GLU A 46 6.51 -30.72 9.48
CA GLU A 46 5.76 -31.88 9.94
C GLU A 46 5.86 -33.05 8.93
N ARG A 47 5.79 -32.75 7.62
CA ARG A 47 5.93 -33.76 6.56
C ARG A 47 7.32 -34.39 6.52
N ILE A 48 8.37 -33.59 6.63
CA ILE A 48 9.76 -34.06 6.63
C ILE A 48 9.99 -34.98 7.83
N ARG A 49 9.63 -34.54 9.04
CA ARG A 49 9.78 -35.35 10.27
C ARG A 49 8.99 -36.66 10.19
N ALA A 50 7.77 -36.62 9.65
CA ALA A 50 6.96 -37.82 9.48
C ALA A 50 7.54 -38.79 8.44
N ALA A 51 8.23 -38.29 7.42
CA ALA A 51 8.92 -39.12 6.43
C ALA A 51 10.18 -39.78 7.02
N GLU A 52 10.95 -39.07 7.85
CA GLU A 52 12.12 -39.59 8.55
C GLU A 52 11.74 -40.71 9.53
N ALA A 53 10.73 -40.48 10.38
CA ALA A 53 10.21 -41.50 11.30
C ALA A 53 9.62 -42.71 10.57
N ALA A 54 9.22 -42.55 9.30
CA ALA A 54 8.66 -43.63 8.51
C ALA A 54 9.71 -44.63 8.00
N ALA A 55 11.00 -44.28 8.02
CA ALA A 55 12.11 -45.10 7.53
C ALA A 55 12.63 -46.15 8.54
N GLU A 56 12.12 -46.16 9.78
CA GLU A 56 12.51 -47.15 10.80
C GLU A 56 11.96 -48.56 10.51
N PRO A 57 12.76 -49.62 10.69
CA PRO A 57 12.34 -51.01 10.48
C PRO A 57 11.39 -51.50 11.59
N GLY A 58 10.41 -52.35 11.24
CA GLY A 58 9.43 -52.93 12.17
C GLY A 58 7.96 -52.52 11.95
N VAL A 59 7.65 -51.93 10.80
CA VAL A 59 6.32 -51.36 10.46
C VAL A 59 5.25 -52.45 10.31
N THR A 60 4.14 -52.31 11.04
CA THR A 60 2.98 -53.20 10.92
C THR A 60 1.99 -52.73 9.85
N ALA A 61 1.04 -53.59 9.45
CA ALA A 61 -0.03 -53.20 8.53
C ALA A 61 -0.92 -52.06 9.08
N GLY A 62 -1.11 -51.99 10.40
CA GLY A 62 -1.83 -50.88 11.05
C GLY A 62 -1.10 -49.55 10.92
N ASP A 63 0.23 -49.57 11.03
CA ASP A 63 1.07 -48.37 10.86
C ASP A 63 1.02 -47.83 9.43
N LEU A 64 0.94 -48.72 8.42
CA LEU A 64 0.79 -48.33 7.02
C LEU A 64 -0.55 -47.62 6.76
N ALA A 65 -1.65 -48.12 7.34
CA ALA A 65 -2.96 -47.48 7.22
C ALA A 65 -3.01 -46.11 7.93
N ALA A 66 -2.44 -46.01 9.13
CA ALA A 66 -2.31 -44.74 9.85
C ALA A 66 -1.47 -43.71 9.07
N ARG A 67 -0.37 -44.15 8.45
CA ARG A 67 0.47 -43.31 7.58
C ARG A 67 -0.28 -42.81 6.34
N ALA A 68 -1.09 -43.66 5.71
CA ALA A 68 -1.91 -43.27 4.56
C ALA A 68 -2.96 -42.20 4.94
N ALA A 69 -3.68 -42.40 6.05
CA ALA A 69 -4.66 -41.45 6.56
C ALA A 69 -4.01 -40.10 6.92
N TRP A 70 -2.83 -40.14 7.56
CA TRP A 70 -2.05 -38.96 7.90
C TRP A 70 -1.60 -38.19 6.65
N ARG A 71 -1.09 -38.86 5.62
CA ARG A 71 -0.71 -38.23 4.34
C ARG A 71 -1.90 -37.53 3.68
N SER A 72 -3.06 -38.18 3.63
CA SER A 72 -4.27 -37.57 3.09
C SER A 72 -4.73 -36.36 3.91
N HIS A 73 -4.60 -36.41 5.24
CA HIS A 73 -4.87 -35.26 6.09
C HIS A 73 -3.93 -34.08 5.78
N LEU A 74 -2.62 -34.32 5.69
CA LEU A 74 -1.64 -33.28 5.37
C LEU A 74 -1.85 -32.69 3.97
N ALA A 75 -2.18 -33.53 2.98
CA ALA A 75 -2.51 -33.06 1.64
C ALA A 75 -3.73 -32.13 1.64
N ARG A 76 -4.79 -32.50 2.38
CA ARG A 76 -5.98 -31.65 2.55
C ARG A 76 -5.65 -30.33 3.26
N LYS A 77 -4.86 -30.38 4.33
CA LYS A 77 -4.41 -29.19 5.08
C LYS A 77 -3.58 -28.26 4.18
N GLY A 78 -2.70 -28.83 3.35
CA GLY A 78 -1.92 -28.09 2.35
C GLY A 78 -2.78 -27.43 1.29
N SER A 79 -3.77 -28.14 0.74
CA SER A 79 -4.73 -27.59 -0.22
C SER A 79 -5.54 -26.42 0.37
N ILE A 80 -6.00 -26.55 1.62
CA ILE A 80 -6.71 -25.46 2.32
C ILE A 80 -5.80 -24.24 2.49
N LEU A 81 -4.56 -24.42 2.94
CA LEU A 81 -3.60 -23.32 3.12
C LEU A 81 -3.26 -22.64 1.79
N SER A 82 -3.11 -23.40 0.71
CA SER A 82 -2.92 -22.86 -0.65
C SER A 82 -4.11 -22.03 -1.11
N GLY A 83 -5.34 -22.50 -0.85
CA GLY A 83 -6.56 -21.73 -1.12
C GLY A 83 -6.63 -20.43 -0.31
N GLN A 84 -6.26 -20.48 0.99
CA GLN A 84 -6.16 -19.30 1.85
C GLN A 84 -5.12 -18.30 1.33
N MET A 85 -3.96 -18.78 0.88
CA MET A 85 -2.91 -17.96 0.28
C MET A 85 -3.41 -17.23 -0.97
N ALA A 86 -4.05 -17.96 -1.89
CA ALA A 86 -4.59 -17.38 -3.11
C ALA A 86 -5.69 -16.35 -2.82
N ALA A 87 -6.56 -16.60 -1.85
CA ALA A 87 -7.58 -15.64 -1.42
C ALA A 87 -6.95 -14.38 -0.82
N CYS A 88 -5.94 -14.54 0.05
CA CYS A 88 -5.22 -13.43 0.65
C CYS A 88 -4.48 -12.59 -0.40
N ALA A 89 -3.84 -13.24 -1.39
CA ALA A 89 -3.17 -12.56 -2.50
C ALA A 89 -4.15 -11.69 -3.30
N LYS A 90 -5.33 -12.22 -3.64
CA LYS A 90 -6.39 -11.45 -4.31
C LYS A 90 -6.84 -10.23 -3.52
N LYS A 91 -6.99 -10.36 -2.19
CA LYS A 91 -7.33 -9.22 -1.32
C LYS A 91 -6.23 -8.16 -1.33
N ILE A 92 -4.96 -8.57 -1.26
CA ILE A 92 -3.80 -7.66 -1.34
C ILE A 92 -3.77 -6.92 -2.68
N GLU A 93 -3.93 -7.63 -3.79
CA GLU A 93 -3.97 -7.02 -5.12
C GLU A 93 -5.09 -5.99 -5.26
N ALA A 94 -6.29 -6.32 -4.80
CA ALA A 94 -7.42 -5.40 -4.77
C ALA A 94 -7.11 -4.15 -3.92
N GLN A 95 -6.52 -4.35 -2.74
CA GLN A 95 -6.15 -3.24 -1.87
C GLN A 95 -5.07 -2.33 -2.50
N LEU A 96 -4.07 -2.92 -3.17
CA LEU A 96 -3.03 -2.18 -3.89
C LEU A 96 -3.62 -1.37 -5.05
N GLU A 97 -4.63 -1.87 -5.75
CA GLU A 97 -5.35 -1.09 -6.76
C GLU A 97 -6.09 0.10 -6.13
N MET A 98 -6.75 -0.10 -4.98
CA MET A 98 -7.42 0.99 -4.25
C MET A 98 -6.44 2.08 -3.82
N ILE A 99 -5.26 1.68 -3.30
CA ILE A 99 -4.16 2.60 -2.96
C ILE A 99 -3.73 3.38 -4.20
N ARG A 100 -3.41 2.71 -5.32
CA ARG A 100 -2.99 3.38 -6.56
C ARG A 100 -4.02 4.39 -7.06
N GLN A 101 -5.31 4.08 -6.95
CA GLN A 101 -6.37 5.02 -7.31
C GLN A 101 -6.49 6.20 -6.34
N ALA A 102 -6.26 5.98 -5.05
CA ALA A 102 -6.23 7.05 -4.05
C ALA A 102 -5.03 7.98 -4.28
N GLU A 103 -3.84 7.43 -4.54
CA GLU A 103 -2.62 8.18 -4.88
C GLU A 103 -2.82 9.06 -6.11
N ARG A 104 -3.39 8.52 -7.19
CA ARG A 104 -3.69 9.30 -8.40
C ARG A 104 -4.60 10.51 -8.11
N ARG A 105 -5.59 10.34 -7.23
CA ARG A 105 -6.51 11.41 -6.84
C ARG A 105 -5.83 12.50 -6.03
N VAL A 106 -4.95 12.13 -5.09
CA VAL A 106 -4.13 13.08 -4.32
C VAL A 106 -3.18 13.84 -5.25
N HIS A 107 -2.46 13.11 -6.11
CA HIS A 107 -1.49 13.69 -7.04
C HIS A 107 -2.11 14.69 -8.01
N LEU A 108 -3.34 14.44 -8.47
CA LEU A 108 -4.08 15.40 -9.30
C LEU A 108 -4.31 16.73 -8.56
N LEU A 109 -4.71 16.66 -7.29
CA LEU A 109 -4.94 17.84 -6.45
C LEU A 109 -3.64 18.58 -6.15
N ASP A 110 -2.55 17.84 -5.90
CA ASP A 110 -1.21 18.41 -5.73
C ASP A 110 -0.75 19.18 -6.97
N ARG A 111 -0.91 18.58 -8.16
CA ARG A 111 -0.57 19.24 -9.43
C ARG A 111 -1.42 20.49 -9.65
N LEU A 112 -2.72 20.44 -9.34
CA LEU A 112 -3.60 21.60 -9.47
C LEU A 112 -3.20 22.72 -8.50
N ALA A 113 -2.89 22.38 -7.25
CA ALA A 113 -2.41 23.33 -6.26
C ALA A 113 -1.08 23.96 -6.69
N GLY A 114 -0.15 23.17 -7.21
CA GLY A 114 1.13 23.65 -7.75
C GLY A 114 0.95 24.65 -8.90
N ARG A 115 0.05 24.35 -9.85
CA ARG A 115 -0.28 25.28 -10.96
C ARG A 115 -0.88 26.60 -10.46
N GLN A 116 -1.83 26.54 -9.53
CA GLN A 116 -2.42 27.75 -8.95
C GLN A 116 -1.40 28.57 -8.17
N LYS A 117 -0.52 27.90 -7.43
CA LYS A 117 0.57 28.56 -6.70
C LYS A 117 1.54 29.27 -7.65
N ALA A 118 1.93 28.60 -8.73
CA ALA A 118 2.80 29.20 -9.75
C ALA A 118 2.15 30.43 -10.39
N ALA A 119 0.87 30.36 -10.76
CA ALA A 119 0.15 31.50 -11.32
C ALA A 119 0.04 32.67 -10.33
N TRP A 120 -0.23 32.39 -9.05
CA TRP A 120 -0.23 33.40 -8.00
C TRP A 120 1.15 34.05 -7.82
N GLN A 121 2.22 33.26 -7.85
CA GLN A 121 3.59 33.78 -7.74
C GLN A 121 3.93 34.69 -8.93
N THR A 122 3.62 34.28 -10.17
CA THR A 122 3.85 35.13 -11.34
C THR A 122 3.06 36.45 -11.27
N ALA A 123 1.84 36.43 -10.75
CA ALA A 123 1.07 37.66 -10.55
C ALA A 123 1.70 38.55 -9.46
N ALA A 124 2.16 37.95 -8.37
CA ALA A 124 2.90 38.63 -7.30
C ALA A 124 4.14 39.33 -7.81
N ASP A 125 4.97 38.61 -8.57
CA ASP A 125 6.24 39.11 -9.08
C ASP A 125 5.99 40.30 -10.02
N ARG A 126 4.96 40.22 -10.88
CA ARG A 126 4.55 41.33 -11.76
C ARG A 126 4.06 42.57 -10.99
N GLU A 127 3.29 42.39 -9.92
CA GLU A 127 2.86 43.53 -9.07
C GLU A 127 4.07 44.21 -8.43
N VAL A 128 5.05 43.44 -7.97
CA VAL A 128 6.30 43.97 -7.38
C VAL A 128 7.13 44.70 -8.44
N GLU A 129 7.28 44.15 -9.64
CA GLU A 129 7.98 44.80 -10.75
C GLU A 129 7.30 46.11 -11.17
N ALA A 130 5.96 46.13 -11.25
CA ALA A 130 5.21 47.33 -11.58
C ALA A 130 5.41 48.43 -10.54
N LEU A 131 5.32 48.11 -9.25
CA LEU A 131 5.58 49.06 -8.16
C LEU A 131 7.02 49.58 -8.21
N ALA A 132 8.00 48.73 -8.50
CA ALA A 132 9.39 49.14 -8.63
C ALA A 132 9.59 50.12 -9.80
N ALA A 133 8.94 49.87 -10.94
CA ALA A 133 8.98 50.75 -12.10
C ALA A 133 8.32 52.11 -11.82
N GLU A 134 7.16 52.12 -11.16
CA GLU A 134 6.46 53.34 -10.75
C GLU A 134 7.32 54.19 -9.80
N LEU A 135 7.93 53.57 -8.78
CA LEU A 135 8.82 54.25 -7.85
C LEU A 135 10.07 54.80 -8.54
N TYR A 136 10.63 54.05 -9.49
CA TYR A 136 11.78 54.49 -10.27
C TYR A 136 11.45 55.72 -11.13
N LEU A 137 10.31 55.70 -11.83
CA LEU A 137 9.84 56.84 -12.63
C LEU A 137 9.55 58.06 -11.75
N ALA A 138 8.85 57.89 -10.63
CA ALA A 138 8.56 58.96 -9.69
C ALA A 138 9.85 59.63 -9.18
N ARG A 139 10.88 58.83 -8.86
CA ARG A 139 12.19 59.36 -8.45
C ARG A 139 12.91 60.11 -9.57
N ARG A 140 12.74 59.69 -10.83
CA ARG A 140 13.34 60.37 -11.99
C ARG A 140 12.65 61.69 -12.32
N HIS A 141 11.34 61.79 -12.11
CA HIS A 141 10.57 63.02 -12.33
C HIS A 141 10.74 64.09 -11.23
N GLN A 142 11.34 63.73 -10.09
CA GLN A 142 11.69 64.66 -9.00
C GLN A 142 13.10 65.26 -9.12
N ARG A 143 13.86 64.91 -10.17
CA ARG A 143 15.16 65.50 -10.50
C ARG A 143 15.05 66.36 -11.75
#